data_AF-A0A846T7V6-F1
#
_entry.id   AF-A0A846T7V6-F1
#
_cell.length_a   1.000
_cell.length_b   1.000
_cell.length_c   1.000
_cell.angle_alpha   90.00
_cell.angle_beta   90.00
_cell.angle_gamma   90.00
#
_symmetry.space_group_name_H-M   'P 1'
#
loop_
_entity.id
_entity.type
_entity.pdbx_description
1 polymer ?
#
loop_
_entity_poly.entity_id
_entity_poly.type
_entity_poly.pdbx_seq_one_letter_code
_entity_poly.pdbx_strand_id
1 'polypeptide(L)'
;MKYFILYISYSPDFTQELYMKSKSMKHLLERIGRYSNGCLATSQGNINTNQVLSIYAREINPSSLNLNKTKFATINENKSYNAMDLA
;
A
#
# COMPACT_ATOMS: atom_id res chain seq x y z
N MET A 1 -9.53 -3.60 -12.99
CA MET A 1 -8.53 -3.13 -12.00
C MET A 1 -9.12 -1.93 -11.29
N LYS A 2 -8.99 -1.85 -9.97
CA LYS A 2 -9.45 -0.73 -9.15
C LYS A 2 -8.26 0.11 -8.69
N TYR A 3 -8.50 1.38 -8.40
CA TYR A 3 -7.48 2.35 -8.04
C TYR A 3 -7.78 2.90 -6.65
N PHE A 4 -6.73 3.11 -5.86
CA PHE A 4 -6.85 3.47 -4.47
C PHE A 4 -5.83 4.54 -4.10
N ILE A 5 -6.15 5.31 -3.07
CA ILE A 5 -5.17 6.08 -2.30
C ILE A 5 -5.01 5.35 -0.97
N LEU A 6 -3.77 4.99 -0.65
CA LEU A 6 -3.36 4.58 0.67
C LEU A 6 -2.86 5.80 1.44
N TYR A 7 -3.42 6.00 2.62
CA TYR A 7 -2.96 6.95 3.61
C TYR A 7 -2.20 6.16 4.67
N ILE A 8 -0.89 6.34 4.73
CA ILE A 8 0.02 5.59 5.58
C ILE A 8 0.50 6.53 6.68
N SER A 9 0.04 6.31 7.91
CA SER A 9 0.38 7.16 9.06
C SER A 9 1.53 6.54 9.84
N TYR A 10 2.65 7.24 9.97
CA TYR A 10 3.78 6.79 10.79
C TYR A 10 3.82 7.48 12.15
N SER A 11 3.22 8.67 12.25
CA SER A 11 3.00 9.41 13.49
C SER A 11 1.70 10.23 13.38
N PRO A 12 1.17 10.79 14.49
CA PRO A 12 -0.02 11.66 14.44
C PRO A 12 0.12 12.83 13.45
N ASP A 13 1.35 13.33 13.25
CA ASP A 13 1.65 14.51 12.42
C ASP A 13 2.21 14.16 11.03
N PHE A 14 2.46 12.88 10.75
CA PHE A 14 3.05 12.46 9.48
C PHE A 14 2.28 11.32 8.81
N THR A 15 1.56 11.69 7.74
CA THR A 15 0.85 10.76 6.85
C THR A 15 1.40 10.89 5.44
N GLN A 16 1.72 9.76 4.82
CA GLN A 16 2.14 9.67 3.42
C GLN A 16 0.99 9.16 2.56
N GLU A 17 0.80 9.76 1.39
CA GLU A 17 -0.10 9.23 0.36
C GLU A 17 0.64 8.31 -0.61
N LEU A 18 0.05 7.16 -0.92
CA LEU A 18 0.51 6.28 -1.98
C LEU A 18 -0.65 5.86 -2.88
N TYR A 19 -0.51 6.09 -4.17
CA TYR A 19 -1.49 5.69 -5.17
C TYR A 19 -1.27 4.24 -5.55
N MET A 20 -2.31 3.42 -5.45
CA MET A 20 -2.24 1.96 -5.65
C MET A 20 -3.24 1.48 -6.68
N LYS A 21 -2.93 0.38 -7.36
CA LYS A 21 -3.89 -0.39 -8.14
C LYS A 21 -3.97 -1.83 -7.63
N SER A 22 -5.20 -2.35 -7.49
CA SER A 22 -5.48 -3.70 -7.00
C SER A 22 -6.74 -4.28 -7.63
N LYS A 23 -6.96 -5.59 -7.48
CA LYS A 23 -8.15 -6.28 -8.02
C LYS A 23 -9.44 -5.77 -7.37
N SER A 24 -9.41 -5.58 -6.06
CA SER A 24 -10.52 -5.07 -5.22
C SER A 24 -9.98 -4.50 -3.91
N MET A 25 -10.82 -3.78 -3.16
CA MET A 25 -10.49 -3.30 -1.80
C MET A 25 -10.10 -4.47 -0.89
N LYS A 26 -10.93 -5.53 -0.89
CA LYS A 26 -10.68 -6.75 -0.11
C LYS A 26 -9.30 -7.34 -0.43
N HIS A 27 -8.98 -7.52 -1.71
CA HIS A 27 -7.68 -8.04 -2.13
C HIS A 27 -6.52 -7.13 -1.69
N LEU A 28 -6.70 -5.80 -1.73
CA LEU A 28 -5.66 -4.86 -1.28
C LEU A 28 -5.40 -5.00 0.23
N LEU A 29 -6.46 -4.96 1.04
CA LEU A 29 -6.36 -5.03 2.50
C LEU A 29 -5.84 -6.39 2.99
N GLU A 30 -6.24 -7.49 2.36
CA GLU A 30 -5.71 -8.84 2.67
C GLU A 30 -4.19 -8.91 2.49
N ARG A 31 -3.66 -8.34 1.39
CA ARG A 31 -2.22 -8.32 1.14
C ARG A 31 -1.47 -7.40 2.11
N ILE A 32 -2.00 -6.21 2.39
CA ILE A 32 -1.43 -5.31 3.39
C ILE A 32 -1.40 -5.99 4.77
N GLY A 33 -2.50 -6.64 5.16
CA GLY A 33 -2.60 -7.36 6.42
C GLY A 33 -1.60 -8.50 6.55
N ARG A 34 -1.38 -9.27 5.48
CA ARG A 34 -0.37 -10.35 5.45
C ARG A 34 1.03 -9.83 5.79
N TYR A 35 1.41 -8.67 5.25
CA TYR A 35 2.73 -8.06 5.45
C TYR A 35 2.71 -6.96 6.51
N SER A 36 1.79 -6.98 7.47
CA SER A 36 1.59 -5.91 8.46
C SER A 36 2.74 -5.74 9.45
N ASN A 37 3.56 -6.77 9.65
CA ASN A 37 4.70 -6.75 10.56
C ASN A 37 6.02 -7.02 9.81
N GLY A 38 6.38 -6.18 8.85
CA GLY A 38 7.59 -6.40 8.04
C GLY A 38 7.78 -5.33 6.99
N CYS A 39 7.84 -5.75 5.72
CA CYS A 39 8.00 -4.86 4.58
C CYS A 39 6.97 -5.16 3.50
N LEU A 40 6.24 -4.13 3.08
CA LEU A 40 5.38 -4.16 1.91
C LEU A 40 6.12 -3.48 0.75
N ALA A 41 6.71 -4.30 -0.13
CA ALA A 41 7.38 -3.80 -1.31
C ALA A 41 6.35 -3.44 -2.39
N THR A 42 6.55 -2.30 -3.04
CA THR A 42 5.73 -1.86 -4.17
C THR A 42 6.60 -1.49 -5.36
N SER A 43 5.99 -1.30 -6.52
CA SER A 43 6.70 -0.82 -7.71
C SER A 43 7.23 0.62 -7.59
N GLN A 44 6.83 1.38 -6.55
CA GLN A 44 7.25 2.77 -6.33
C GLN A 44 8.17 2.92 -5.10
N GLY A 45 8.48 1.83 -4.40
CA GLY A 45 9.26 1.86 -3.16
C GLY A 45 8.75 0.86 -2.13
N ASN A 46 9.36 0.87 -0.95
CA ASN A 46 9.05 -0.06 0.14
C ASN A 46 8.39 0.69 1.29
N ILE A 47 7.45 0.02 1.96
CA ILE A 47 6.83 0.49 3.20
C ILE A 47 7.28 -0.44 4.32
N ASN A 48 7.98 0.10 5.32
CA ASN A 48 8.31 -0.63 6.53
C ASN A 48 7.06 -0.66 7.43
N THR A 49 6.24 -1.70 7.28
CA THR A 49 4.91 -1.80 7.90
C THR A 49 4.98 -1.96 9.40
N ASN A 50 6.08 -2.45 9.95
CA ASN A 50 6.35 -2.51 11.38
C ASN A 50 6.51 -1.13 12.05
N GLN A 51 6.71 -0.06 11.27
CA GLN A 51 6.83 1.33 11.74
C GLN A 51 5.57 2.16 11.45
N VAL A 52 4.53 1.56 10.90
CA VAL A 52 3.29 2.23 10.53
C VAL A 52 2.28 2.10 11.67
N LEU A 53 1.65 3.22 12.05
CA LEU A 53 0.57 3.23 13.04
C LEU A 53 -0.76 2.76 12.45
N SER A 54 -1.07 3.24 11.24
CA SER A 54 -2.31 2.88 10.56
C SER A 54 -2.20 3.04 9.05
N ILE A 55 -2.99 2.23 8.33
CA ILE A 55 -3.17 2.35 6.89
C ILE A 55 -4.65 2.43 6.59
N TYR A 56 -5.06 3.50 5.91
CA TYR A 56 -6.41 3.66 5.40
C TYR A 56 -6.40 3.63 3.87
N ALA A 57 -7.36 2.94 3.27
CA ALA A 57 -7.48 2.82 1.82
C ALA A 57 -8.80 3.42 1.33
N ARG A 58 -8.73 4.28 0.32
CA ARG A 58 -9.90 4.87 -0.35
C ARG A 58 -9.90 4.50 -1.83
N GLU A 59 -10.97 3.88 -2.32
CA GLU A 59 -11.16 3.66 -3.76
C GLU A 59 -11.41 5.00 -4.47
N ILE A 60 -10.81 5.16 -5.65
CA ILE A 60 -10.87 6.38 -6.46
C ILE A 60 -11.12 6.04 -7.93
N ASN A 61 -11.72 6.98 -8.65
CA ASN A 61 -11.73 6.96 -10.11
C ASN A 61 -10.45 7.64 -10.62
N PRO A 62 -9.54 6.95 -11.34
CA PRO A 62 -8.34 7.59 -11.85
C PRO A 62 -8.65 8.70 -12.85
N SER A 63 -9.78 8.67 -13.55
CA SER A 63 -10.16 9.72 -14.50
C SER A 63 -10.51 11.05 -13.83
N SER A 64 -10.84 11.06 -12.54
CA SER A 64 -11.06 12.30 -11.78
C SER A 64 -9.77 12.90 -11.24
N LEU A 65 -8.63 12.23 -11.41
CA LEU A 65 -7.33 12.67 -10.96
C LEU A 65 -6.48 12.89 -12.22
N ASN A 66 -5.89 14.09 -12.38
CA ASN A 66 -4.95 14.37 -13.47
C ASN A 66 -3.59 13.66 -13.24
N LEU A 67 -3.63 12.35 -12.93
CA LEU A 67 -2.48 11.52 -12.61
C LEU A 67 -2.23 10.51 -13.74
N ASN A 68 -0.96 10.37 -14.11
CA ASN A 68 -0.54 9.33 -15.05
C ASN A 68 -0.75 7.94 -14.41
N LYS A 69 -1.22 6.97 -15.21
CA LYS A 69 -1.38 5.56 -14.82
C LYS A 69 -0.11 4.94 -14.23
N THR A 70 1.07 5.44 -14.57
CA THR A 70 2.37 4.99 -14.03
C THR A 70 2.59 5.35 -12.57
N LYS A 71 1.86 6.35 -12.05
CA LYS A 71 1.92 6.77 -10.64
C LYS A 71 1.24 5.79 -9.68
N PHE A 72 0.43 4.86 -10.20
CA PHE A 72 -0.24 3.85 -9.40
C PHE A 72 0.65 2.63 -9.21
N ALA A 73 1.10 2.43 -7.97
CA ALA A 73 1.93 1.31 -7.57
C ALA A 73 1.15 0.00 -7.47
N THR A 74 1.87 -1.11 -7.56
CA THR A 74 1.39 -2.46 -7.25
C THR A 74 2.25 -3.08 -6.18
N ILE A 75 1.64 -3.87 -5.29
CA ILE A 75 2.36 -4.70 -4.33
C ILE A 75 3.20 -5.72 -5.10
N ASN A 76 4.47 -5.84 -4.73
CA ASN A 76 5.38 -6.87 -5.19
C ASN A 76 5.54 -7.93 -4.09
N GLU A 77 4.73 -8.97 -4.17
CA GLU A 77 4.68 -10.02 -3.14
C GLU A 77 5.99 -10.82 -3.05
N ASN A 78 6.77 -10.91 -4.13
CA ASN A 78 8.07 -11.61 -4.12
C ASN A 78 9.16 -10.85 -3.36
N LYS A 79 8.95 -9.55 -3.11
CA LYS A 79 9.87 -8.69 -2.33
C LYS A 79 9.26 -8.24 -1.01
N SER A 80 8.00 -8.58 -0.76
CA SER A 80 7.31 -8.28 0.50
C SER A 80 7.53 -9.45 1.46
N TYR A 81 7.66 -9.15 2.74
CA TYR A 81 7.85 -10.16 3.76
C TYR A 81 7.20 -9.74 5.06
N ASN A 82 6.73 -10.72 5.81
CA ASN A 82 6.45 -10.58 7.24
C ASN A 82 7.74 -10.94 8.01
N ALA A 83 7.98 -10.32 9.17
CA ALA A 83 9.12 -10.68 10.02
C ALA A 83 9.13 -12.17 10.38
N MET A 84 7.96 -12.79 10.48
CA MET A 84 7.81 -14.23 10.72
C MET A 84 8.30 -15.10 9.55
N ASP A 85 8.38 -14.57 8.33
CA ASP A 85 8.90 -15.30 7.16
C ASP A 85 10.45 -15.43 7.19
N LEU A 86 11.11 -14.67 8.08
CA LEU A 86 12.58 -14.61 8.21
C LEU A 86 13.12 -15.42 9.40
N ALA A 87 12.24 -16.00 10.22
CA ALA A 87 12.56 -16.81 11.40
C ALA A 87 12.61 -18.30 11.04
#